data_AF-A0A1D2X231-F1
#
_entry.id   AF-A0A1D2X231-F1
#
_cell.length_a   1.000
_cell.length_b   1.000
_cell.length_c   1.000
_cell.angle_alpha   90.00
_cell.angle_beta   90.00
_cell.angle_gamma   90.00
#
_symmetry.space_group_name_H-M   'P 1'
#
loop_
_entity.id
_entity.type
_entity.pdbx_description
1 polymer ?
#
loop_
_entity_poly.entity_id
_entity_poly.type
_entity_poly.pdbx_seq_one_letter_code
_entity_poly.pdbx_strand_id
1 'polypeptide(L)' 'MCAFIIGFLVGCIMHKTPTKGIRLNTSSWIAIIIGGILIAYWLGNFPYYGGLPLGPGFVMAILGAIIGRGLLGTKSKA' A
#
# COMPACT_ATOMS: atom_id res chain seq x y z
N MET A 1 0.44 2.27 14.30
CA MET A 1 1.90 2.25 14.09
C MET A 1 2.37 1.02 13.31
N CYS A 2 2.09 -0.21 13.77
CA CYS A 2 2.55 -1.43 13.09
C CYS A 2 2.07 -1.54 11.62
N ALA A 3 0.82 -1.18 11.35
CA ALA A 3 0.27 -1.23 10.00
C ALA A 3 0.98 -0.27 9.02
N PHE A 4 1.41 0.91 9.50
CA PHE A 4 2.17 1.86 8.69
C PHE A 4 3.53 1.30 8.30
N ILE A 5 4.27 0.70 9.24
CA ILE A 5 5.61 0.13 9.01
C ILE A 5 5.52 -1.03 8.01
N ILE A 6 4.53 -1.91 8.16
CA ILE A 6 4.30 -3.02 7.22
C ILE A 6 3.94 -2.49 5.83
N GLY A 7 3.02 -1.53 5.74
CA GLY A 7 2.70 -0.87 4.48
C GLY A 7 3.94 -0.28 3.83
N PHE A 8 4.74 0.45 4.60
CA PHE A 8 5.99 1.07 4.15
C PHE A 8 6.98 0.06 3.58
N LEU A 9 7.23 -1.03 4.30
CA LEU A 9 8.05 -2.14 3.80
C LEU A 9 7.52 -2.70 2.48
N VAL A 10 6.23 -3.01 2.40
CA VAL A 10 5.59 -3.49 1.15
C VAL A 10 5.82 -2.53 -0.01
N GLY A 11 5.63 -1.23 0.23
CA GLY A 11 5.91 -0.18 -0.75
C GLY A 11 7.36 -0.15 -1.21
N CYS A 12 8.32 -0.27 -0.28
CA CYS A 12 9.75 -0.28 -0.59
C CYS A 12 10.16 -1.48 -1.47
N ILE A 13 9.57 -2.66 -1.24
CA ILE A 13 9.90 -3.88 -2.00
C ILE A 13 9.35 -3.82 -3.44
N MET A 14 8.29 -3.02 -3.67
CA MET A 14 7.59 -2.94 -4.95
C MET A 14 8.25 -1.96 -5.92
N HIS A 15 9.34 -2.42 -6.53
CA HIS A 15 10.13 -1.64 -7.48
C HIS A 15 9.41 -1.36 -8.81
N LYS A 16 9.56 -0.12 -9.33
CA LYS A 16 9.11 0.24 -10.69
C LYS A 16 9.89 -0.47 -11.80
N THR A 17 11.16 -0.78 -11.54
CA THR A 17 12.08 -1.44 -12.47
C THR A 17 12.78 -2.62 -11.76
N PRO A 18 12.10 -3.77 -11.62
CA PRO A 18 12.69 -4.96 -11.05
C PRO A 18 13.77 -5.54 -11.99
N THR A 19 14.90 -5.95 -11.43
CA THR A 19 15.98 -6.66 -12.14
C THR A 19 15.60 -8.10 -12.47
N LYS A 20 14.70 -8.71 -11.69
CA LYS A 20 14.02 -10.00 -11.94
C LYS A 20 12.60 -9.90 -11.38
N GLY A 21 11.57 -10.28 -12.15
CA GLY A 21 10.16 -10.28 -11.71
C GLY A 21 9.21 -9.37 -12.50
N ILE A 22 7.96 -9.26 -12.02
CA ILE A 22 6.88 -8.50 -12.68
C ILE A 22 7.11 -6.98 -12.53
N ARG A 23 7.20 -6.27 -13.66
CA ARG A 23 7.18 -4.79 -13.69
C ARG A 23 5.82 -4.28 -13.24
N LEU A 24 5.74 -3.88 -11.97
CA LEU A 24 4.59 -3.16 -11.45
C LEU A 24 4.68 -1.70 -11.90
N ASN A 25 4.08 -1.41 -13.05
CA ASN A 25 3.91 -0.04 -13.54
C ASN A 25 3.01 0.77 -12.58
N THR A 26 2.99 2.10 -12.75
CA THR A 26 2.13 2.99 -11.93
C THR A 26 0.66 2.59 -12.00
N SER A 27 0.18 2.16 -13.18
CA SER A 27 -1.19 1.67 -13.37
C SER A 27 -1.51 0.42 -12.56
N SER A 28 -0.64 -0.59 -12.59
CA SER A 28 -0.80 -1.82 -11.79
C SER A 28 -0.85 -1.53 -10.29
N TRP A 29 -0.10 -0.53 -9.84
CA TRP A 29 -0.12 -0.12 -8.45
C TRP A 29 -1.41 0.56 -8.01
N ILE A 30 -1.94 1.43 -8.86
CA ILE A 30 -3.24 2.06 -8.63
C ILE A 30 -4.32 0.98 -8.53
N ALA A 31 -4.28 -0.03 -9.41
CA ALA A 31 -5.21 -1.17 -9.35
C ALA A 31 -5.09 -1.96 -8.03
N ILE A 32 -3.87 -2.20 -7.53
CA ILE A 32 -3.65 -2.87 -6.23
C ILE A 32 -4.23 -2.05 -5.07
N ILE A 33 -4.04 -0.72 -5.07
CA ILE A 33 -4.60 0.16 -4.03
C ILE A 33 -6.13 0.14 -4.06
N ILE A 34 -6.73 0.26 -5.25
CA ILE A 34 -8.20 0.22 -5.41
C ILE A 34 -8.75 -1.14 -4.95
N GLY A 35 -8.13 -2.25 -5.37
CA GLY A 35 -8.51 -3.59 -4.93
C GLY A 35 -8.42 -3.74 -3.41
N GLY A 36 -7.35 -3.22 -2.80
CA GLY A 36 -7.21 -3.18 -1.35
C GLY A 36 -8.35 -2.40 -0.67
N ILE A 37 -8.68 -1.20 -1.16
CA ILE A 37 -9.76 -0.37 -0.60
C ILE A 37 -11.11 -1.08 -0.69
N LEU A 38 -11.40 -1.74 -1.80
CA LEU A 38 -12.62 -2.53 -1.97
C LEU A 38 -12.66 -3.68 -0.96
N ILE A 39 -11.59 -4.46 -0.83
CA ILE A 39 -11.52 -5.56 0.13
C ILE A 39 -11.67 -5.04 1.56
N ALA A 40 -11.01 -3.94 1.91
CA ALA A 40 -11.10 -3.35 3.24
C ALA A 40 -12.52 -2.82 3.55
N TYR A 41 -13.19 -2.24 2.58
CA TYR A 41 -14.58 -1.81 2.71
C TYR A 41 -15.53 -2.99 2.92
N TRP A 42 -15.33 -4.09 2.18
CA TRP A 42 -16.10 -5.33 2.32
C TRP A 42 -15.83 -6.08 3.62
N LEU A 43 -14.59 -6.04 4.11
CA LEU A 43 -14.23 -6.59 5.42
C LEU A 43 -14.92 -5.83 6.57
N GLY A 44 -15.41 -4.62 6.26
CA GLY A 44 -16.16 -3.79 7.15
C GLY A 44 -15.29 -3.22 8.25
N ASN A 45 -15.95 -2.41 9.06
CA ASN A 45 -15.31 -1.79 10.19
C ASN A 45 -15.40 -2.72 11.40
N PHE A 46 -14.25 -3.24 11.86
CA PHE A 46 -14.15 -4.03 13.08
C PHE A 46 -14.97 -3.36 14.21
N PRO A 47 -15.70 -4.12 15.06
CA PRO A 47 -16.91 -3.68 15.79
C PRO A 47 -16.77 -2.52 16.80
N TYR A 48 -15.65 -1.80 16.81
CA TYR A 48 -15.28 -0.78 17.79
C TYR A 48 -14.99 0.62 17.20
N TYR A 49 -14.96 0.81 15.87
CA TYR A 49 -14.67 2.14 15.32
C TYR A 49 -15.94 2.83 14.80
N GLY A 50 -16.48 3.83 15.50
CA GLY A 50 -17.67 4.57 15.05
C GLY A 50 -17.43 5.56 13.90
N GLY A 51 -16.37 5.38 13.11
CA GLY A 51 -15.85 6.37 12.15
C GLY A 51 -15.89 5.90 10.69
N LEU A 52 -14.76 6.01 9.99
CA LEU A 52 -14.65 5.57 8.59
C LEU A 52 -15.01 4.07 8.46
N PRO A 53 -15.66 3.65 7.36
CA PRO A 53 -15.93 2.23 7.06
C PRO A 53 -14.66 1.44 6.71
N LEU A 54 -13.48 2.06 6.83
CA LEU A 54 -12.17 1.48 6.60
C LEU A 54 -11.43 1.45 7.94
N GLY A 55 -10.94 0.29 8.33
CA GLY A 55 -10.14 0.15 9.54
C GLY A 55 -8.94 1.12 9.51
N PRO A 56 -8.69 1.90 10.59
CA PRO A 56 -7.61 2.90 10.59
C PRO A 56 -6.23 2.29 10.35
N GLY A 57 -6.02 1.02 10.70
CA GLY A 57 -4.80 0.27 10.34
C GLY A 57 -4.61 0.11 8.83
N PHE A 58 -5.68 -0.13 8.08
CA PHE A 58 -5.63 -0.27 6.63
C PHE A 58 -5.26 1.05 5.94
N VAL A 59 -5.85 2.15 6.40
CA VAL A 59 -5.51 3.51 5.92
C VAL A 59 -4.02 3.80 6.14
N MET A 60 -3.53 3.50 7.34
CA MET A 60 -2.12 3.68 7.68
C MET A 60 -1.19 2.79 6.85
N ALA A 61 -1.61 1.57 6.52
CA ALA A 61 -0.85 0.68 5.64
C ALA A 61 -0.78 1.18 4.20
N ILE A 62 -1.88 1.71 3.64
CA ILE A 62 -1.86 2.34 2.31
C ILE A 62 -0.91 3.53 2.29
N LEU A 63 -1.00 4.41 3.28
CA LEU A 63 -0.12 5.59 3.38
C LEU A 63 1.35 5.16 3.45
N GLY A 64 1.66 4.18 4.29
CA GLY A 64 3.00 3.58 4.35
C GLY A 64 3.45 3.08 2.99
N ALA A 65 2.63 2.29 2.30
CA ALA A 65 2.97 1.69 1.00
C ALA A 65 3.19 2.72 -0.10
N ILE A 66 2.40 3.79 -0.14
CA ILE A 66 2.57 4.90 -1.09
C ILE A 66 3.91 5.60 -0.81
N ILE A 67 4.18 5.94 0.46
CA ILE A 67 5.40 6.66 0.85
C ILE A 67 6.64 5.79 0.60
N GLY A 68 6.62 4.52 1.01
CA GLY A 68 7.74 3.58 0.81
C GLY A 68 8.06 3.35 -0.66
N ARG A 69 7.03 3.19 -1.50
CA ARG A 69 7.23 3.05 -2.94
C ARG A 69 7.72 4.34 -3.61
N GLY A 70 7.24 5.49 -3.15
CA GLY A 70 7.68 6.80 -3.64
C GLY A 70 9.16 7.08 -3.33
N LEU A 71 9.57 6.83 -2.08
CA LEU A 71 10.92 7.15 -1.60
C LEU A 71 11.98 6.13 -2.03
N LEU A 72 11.69 4.84 -1.92
CA LEU A 72 12.68 3.76 -2.08
C LEU A 72 12.35 2.79 -3.21
N GLY A 73 11.09 2.73 -3.65
CA GLY A 73 10.64 1.85 -4.74
C GLY A 73 11.04 2.30 -6.16
N THR A 74 11.62 3.49 -6.30
CA THR A 74 12.18 3.97 -7.57
C THR A 74 13.70 3.86 -7.45
N LYS A 75 14.34 2.95 -8.21
CA LYS A 75 15.80 2.96 -8.35
C LYS A 75 16.22 4.37 -8.75
N SER A 76 16.94 5.06 -7.87
CA SER A 76 17.69 6.26 -8.25
C SER A 76 18.57 5.86 -9.44
N LYS A 77 18.44 6.56 -10.57
CA LYS A 77 19.45 6.51 -11.63
C LYS A 77 20.68 7.19 -11.03
N ALA A 78 21.52 6.41 -10.37
CA ALA A 78 22.95 6.70 -10.29
C ALA A 78 23.61 6.12 -11.54
#